data_AF-A0A841KQU5-F1
#
_entry.id   AF-A0A841KQU5-F1
#
_cell.length_a   1.000
_cell.length_b   1.000
_cell.length_c   1.000
_cell.angle_alpha   90.00
_cell.angle_beta   90.00
_cell.angle_gamma   90.00
#
_symmetry.space_group_name_H-M   'P 1'
#
loop_
_entity.id
_entity.type
_entity.pdbx_description
1 polymer ?
#
loop_
_entity_poly.entity_id
_entity_poly.type
_entity_poly.pdbx_seq_one_letter_code
_entity_poly.pdbx_strand_id
1 'polypeptide(L)'
;MLEIIERIPMKDTTINSAMAYENYGDYYALFIGKYMNHSIYRSLLQFDLPTLSGHGLVEKVELLLYVIRNDETTDAKEFEVYRVTEIFDENRVNYANTPAFDKELYKIFTINDEINTYIKVDITKLFSDWYSGKYPNYGLIIKAVDENKNNLVGFYSKDAQEAAFIPKLQINFNQYMRINKKKDVQNIGKDKLAPEKYYSLGNDSYEAGDYDEAYDCYKKSLEECTSNEIYVPKLFFKMIMVCEKLGKYDEALKTIEQGLKYYPNFTDLVFLRANLLYLQGKTFLAIKSLHQCINMGESPPHINFLAGVESYRTFHTLSQIYYDLEDFDEAYHYSMMALHKNPKYAAPLHMIVKILIDKQRDIYDIKSKAEDFLGTDLDGKDYMILGNVFFEQRKYTIAYEYFSKAEEFINNNLKISYHKGMCQLYLKEYDKAYNCFVKIKEGALYEEAVYMEALCKILSLNMRNAVQLLNILRNPENNHRRMIYYGLKDILEGKMMMPISDKRKESEGFLNIIFDLLDILIKAADPEIFEKSLQLLNLIEHDEVLLKLAKLYYKHRFYKMAYQEFTRSIKLFDKIDLEGLGMMKKALEKMNNASVEVF
;
A
#
# COMPACT_ATOMS: atom_id res chain seq x y z
N MET A 1 -1.66 -19.08 -20.18
CA MET A 1 -2.82 -19.90 -19.76
C MET A 1 -3.96 -18.92 -19.54
N LEU A 2 -5.17 -19.20 -20.03
CA LEU A 2 -6.30 -18.30 -19.82
C LEU A 2 -6.70 -18.39 -18.35
N GLU A 3 -6.45 -17.33 -17.59
CA GLU A 3 -6.87 -17.26 -16.18
C GLU A 3 -8.18 -16.48 -16.09
N ILE A 4 -9.04 -16.92 -15.19
CA ILE A 4 -10.33 -16.30 -14.91
C ILE A 4 -10.26 -15.74 -13.48
N ILE A 5 -10.31 -14.41 -13.35
CA ILE A 5 -10.46 -13.74 -12.06
C ILE A 5 -11.92 -13.32 -11.89
N GLU A 6 -12.52 -13.67 -10.75
CA GLU A 6 -13.83 -13.18 -10.36
C GLU A 6 -13.71 -12.12 -9.25
N ARG A 7 -14.53 -11.07 -9.32
CA ARG A 7 -14.66 -10.02 -8.31
C ARG A 7 -16.12 -9.70 -8.03
N ILE A 8 -16.51 -9.69 -6.75
CA ILE A 8 -17.82 -9.20 -6.30
C ILE A 8 -17.77 -7.67 -6.18
N PRO A 9 -18.92 -6.97 -6.24
CA PRO A 9 -18.95 -5.52 -6.07
C PRO A 9 -18.52 -5.11 -4.66
N MET A 10 -17.77 -4.00 -4.56
CA MET A 10 -17.51 -3.30 -3.30
C MET A 10 -18.72 -2.49 -2.85
N LYS A 11 -19.47 -1.97 -3.81
CA LYS A 11 -20.73 -1.27 -3.60
C LYS A 11 -21.73 -1.71 -4.66
N ASP A 12 -22.95 -1.98 -4.27
CA ASP A 12 -24.08 -2.11 -5.17
C ASP A 12 -25.38 -1.65 -4.50
N THR A 13 -26.22 -0.98 -5.26
CA THR A 13 -27.52 -0.55 -4.76
C THR A 13 -28.46 -0.25 -5.91
N THR A 14 -29.75 -0.24 -5.62
CA THR A 14 -30.79 0.23 -6.54
C THR A 14 -31.32 1.58 -6.09
N ILE A 15 -31.78 2.39 -7.03
CA ILE A 15 -32.44 3.66 -6.77
C ILE A 15 -33.80 3.67 -7.44
N ASN A 16 -34.81 4.22 -6.76
CA ASN A 16 -36.22 4.15 -7.17
C ASN A 16 -36.85 5.53 -7.25
N SER A 17 -37.43 5.89 -8.40
CA SER A 17 -38.08 7.18 -8.61
C SER A 17 -39.30 7.44 -7.73
N ALA A 18 -40.05 6.39 -7.35
CA ALA A 18 -41.26 6.53 -6.52
C ALA A 18 -40.93 6.77 -5.04
N MET A 19 -39.75 6.33 -4.61
CA MET A 19 -39.22 6.51 -3.25
C MET A 19 -37.91 7.28 -3.33
N ALA A 20 -37.98 8.51 -3.86
CA ALA A 20 -36.80 9.19 -4.38
C ALA A 20 -35.69 9.48 -3.35
N TYR A 21 -36.03 9.50 -2.06
CA TYR A 21 -35.09 9.78 -0.96
C TYR A 21 -34.69 8.53 -0.17
N GLU A 22 -35.30 7.37 -0.44
CA GLU A 22 -34.97 6.12 0.23
C GLU A 22 -33.65 5.55 -0.30
N ASN A 23 -32.85 5.01 0.61
CA ASN A 23 -31.62 4.31 0.30
C ASN A 23 -31.86 2.80 0.34
N TYR A 24 -31.22 2.06 -0.57
CA TYR A 24 -31.33 0.61 -0.67
C TYR A 24 -29.94 -0.04 -0.65
N GLY A 25 -28.98 0.54 0.07
CA GLY A 25 -27.59 0.09 0.08
C GLY A 25 -27.37 -1.25 0.78
N ASP A 26 -28.33 -1.69 1.60
CA ASP A 26 -28.37 -2.96 2.33
C ASP A 26 -29.45 -3.93 1.81
N TYR A 27 -30.12 -3.57 0.70
CA TYR A 27 -31.23 -4.35 0.18
C TYR A 27 -30.70 -5.55 -0.62
N TYR A 28 -31.27 -6.73 -0.39
CA TYR A 28 -30.80 -8.01 -0.97
C TYR A 28 -30.93 -8.14 -2.49
N ALA A 29 -31.55 -7.17 -3.16
CA ALA A 29 -31.83 -7.22 -4.59
C ALA A 29 -31.54 -5.88 -5.30
N LEU A 30 -31.15 -5.97 -6.56
CA LEU A 30 -30.95 -4.86 -7.46
C LEU A 30 -32.06 -4.85 -8.51
N PHE A 31 -32.66 -3.69 -8.79
CA PHE A 31 -33.70 -3.57 -9.81
C PHE A 31 -33.31 -2.58 -10.91
N ILE A 32 -33.68 -2.92 -12.14
CA ILE A 32 -33.58 -2.03 -13.30
C ILE A 32 -34.89 -2.01 -14.08
N GLY A 33 -35.21 -0.89 -14.71
CA GLY A 33 -36.40 -0.73 -15.51
C GLY A 33 -37.61 -0.21 -14.74
N LYS A 34 -38.77 -0.19 -15.39
CA LYS A 34 -40.00 0.40 -14.85
C LYS A 34 -40.95 -0.67 -14.33
N TYR A 35 -41.52 -0.40 -13.16
CA TYR A 35 -42.58 -1.21 -12.56
C TYR A 35 -43.92 -0.47 -12.56
N MET A 36 -44.96 -1.15 -13.06
CA MET A 36 -46.36 -0.71 -13.04
C MET A 36 -46.61 0.75 -13.48
N ASN A 37 -45.87 1.22 -14.48
CA ASN A 37 -45.90 2.60 -14.99
C ASN A 37 -45.63 3.70 -13.95
N HIS A 38 -45.13 3.36 -12.76
CA HIS A 38 -44.97 4.29 -11.65
C HIS A 38 -43.51 4.46 -11.22
N SER A 39 -42.80 3.35 -10.98
CA SER A 39 -41.46 3.36 -10.38
C SER A 39 -40.39 3.04 -11.43
N ILE A 40 -39.44 3.95 -11.62
CA ILE A 40 -38.23 3.72 -12.44
C ILE A 40 -37.11 3.29 -11.50
N TYR A 41 -36.54 2.12 -11.78
CA TYR A 41 -35.40 1.57 -11.08
C TYR A 41 -34.13 1.65 -11.93
N ARG A 42 -33.01 1.96 -11.26
CA ARG A 42 -31.66 1.88 -11.82
C ARG A 42 -30.75 1.25 -10.78
N SER A 43 -29.69 0.58 -11.24
CA SER A 43 -28.73 -0.05 -10.34
C SER A 43 -27.35 0.56 -10.51
N LEU A 44 -26.70 0.84 -9.39
CA LEU A 44 -25.32 1.31 -9.30
C LEU A 44 -24.45 0.17 -8.80
N LEU A 45 -23.30 -0.06 -9.43
CA LEU A 45 -22.34 -1.06 -8.99
C LEU A 45 -20.92 -0.50 -9.11
N GLN A 46 -20.08 -0.74 -8.09
CA GLN A 46 -18.66 -0.41 -8.09
C GLN A 46 -17.85 -1.64 -7.68
N PHE A 47 -16.86 -2.00 -8.49
CA PHE A 47 -15.98 -3.14 -8.26
C PHE A 47 -14.57 -2.68 -7.90
N ASP A 48 -13.86 -3.44 -7.08
CA ASP A 48 -12.42 -3.29 -6.94
C ASP A 48 -11.71 -3.83 -8.19
N LEU A 49 -10.70 -3.13 -8.69
CA LEU A 49 -9.94 -3.60 -9.85
C LEU A 49 -8.78 -4.46 -9.34
N PRO A 50 -8.72 -5.76 -9.70
CA PRO A 50 -7.61 -6.60 -9.26
C PRO A 50 -6.30 -6.08 -9.84
N THR A 51 -5.21 -6.22 -9.09
CA THR A 51 -3.88 -6.17 -9.71
C THR A 51 -3.72 -7.43 -10.56
N LEU A 52 -3.72 -7.28 -11.89
CA LEU A 52 -3.42 -8.39 -12.80
C LEU A 52 -1.89 -8.58 -12.82
N SER A 53 -1.39 -9.62 -12.16
CA SER A 53 0.04 -9.95 -12.12
C SER A 53 0.49 -10.68 -13.39
N GLY A 54 1.53 -10.19 -14.06
CA GLY A 54 2.07 -10.70 -15.33
C GLY A 54 1.51 -10.00 -16.56
N HIS A 55 2.26 -9.96 -17.67
CA HIS A 55 1.71 -9.44 -18.93
C HIS A 55 0.62 -10.35 -19.42
N GLY A 56 -0.58 -9.79 -19.44
CA GLY A 56 -1.69 -10.34 -20.17
C GLY A 56 -2.50 -9.22 -20.80
N LEU A 57 -2.97 -9.47 -22.01
CA LEU A 57 -4.07 -8.69 -22.55
C LEU A 57 -5.34 -9.16 -21.82
N VAL A 58 -6.11 -8.22 -21.26
CA VAL A 58 -7.48 -8.49 -20.84
C VAL A 58 -8.26 -8.80 -22.11
N GLU A 59 -8.61 -10.06 -22.32
CA GLU A 59 -9.30 -10.47 -23.53
C GLU A 59 -10.77 -10.13 -23.46
N LYS A 60 -11.38 -10.37 -22.29
CA LYS A 60 -12.80 -10.17 -22.08
C LYS A 60 -13.13 -9.96 -20.62
N VAL A 61 -14.02 -9.01 -20.34
CA VAL A 61 -14.60 -8.79 -19.01
C VAL A 61 -16.11 -8.81 -19.10
N GLU A 62 -16.70 -9.75 -18.36
CA GLU A 62 -18.15 -9.94 -18.32
C GLU A 62 -18.68 -9.59 -16.92
N LEU A 63 -19.69 -8.72 -16.86
CA LEU A 63 -20.51 -8.54 -15.67
C LEU A 63 -21.61 -9.61 -15.67
N LEU A 64 -21.57 -10.48 -14.68
CA LEU A 64 -22.52 -11.55 -14.45
C LEU A 64 -23.56 -11.08 -13.44
N LEU A 65 -24.83 -11.07 -13.84
CA LEU A 65 -25.97 -10.72 -12.99
C LEU A 65 -26.94 -11.90 -12.97
N TYR A 66 -27.31 -12.39 -11.79
CA TYR A 66 -28.25 -13.50 -11.66
C TYR A 66 -29.68 -12.97 -11.58
N VAL A 67 -30.52 -13.32 -12.56
CA VAL A 67 -31.90 -12.82 -12.67
C VAL A 67 -32.79 -13.56 -11.67
N ILE A 68 -33.35 -12.84 -10.70
CA ILE A 68 -34.30 -13.37 -9.71
C ILE A 68 -35.74 -12.98 -10.00
N ARG A 69 -35.94 -11.97 -10.83
CA ARG A 69 -37.27 -11.46 -11.18
C ARG A 69 -37.26 -10.91 -12.60
N ASN A 70 -38.24 -11.32 -13.39
CA ASN A 70 -38.50 -10.81 -14.73
C ASN A 70 -40.02 -10.85 -14.93
N ASP A 71 -40.68 -9.70 -14.75
CA ASP A 71 -42.15 -9.65 -14.68
C ASP A 71 -42.82 -9.71 -16.08
N GLU A 72 -42.09 -9.34 -17.13
CA GLU A 72 -42.60 -9.17 -18.50
C GLU A 72 -41.81 -10.09 -19.44
N THR A 73 -42.09 -11.39 -19.44
CA THR A 73 -41.29 -12.40 -20.17
C THR A 73 -41.61 -12.51 -21.66
N THR A 74 -42.65 -11.83 -22.16
CA THR A 74 -43.08 -11.92 -23.56
C THR A 74 -42.30 -10.99 -24.48
N ASP A 75 -41.77 -9.88 -23.96
CA ASP A 75 -41.06 -8.87 -24.73
C ASP A 75 -39.58 -8.83 -24.36
N ALA A 76 -38.74 -8.65 -25.39
CA ALA A 76 -37.33 -8.35 -25.22
C ALA A 76 -37.16 -6.97 -24.58
N LYS A 77 -36.41 -6.90 -23.48
CA LYS A 77 -36.14 -5.68 -22.72
C LYS A 77 -34.68 -5.29 -22.90
N GLU A 78 -34.42 -4.05 -23.30
CA GLU A 78 -33.07 -3.55 -23.49
C GLU A 78 -32.63 -2.63 -22.35
N PHE A 79 -31.37 -2.79 -21.94
CA PHE A 79 -30.75 -2.07 -20.85
C PHE A 79 -29.38 -1.52 -21.27
N GLU A 80 -29.05 -0.36 -20.72
CA GLU A 80 -27.86 0.42 -21.03
C GLU A 80 -26.91 0.45 -19.84
N VAL A 81 -25.62 0.37 -20.11
CA VAL A 81 -24.54 0.53 -19.12
C VAL A 81 -23.80 1.84 -19.39
N TYR A 82 -23.73 2.69 -18.38
CA TYR A 82 -22.97 3.93 -18.40
C TYR A 82 -21.92 3.96 -17.28
N ARG A 83 -20.85 4.72 -17.52
CA ARG A 83 -19.82 4.99 -16.52
C ARG A 83 -20.29 6.07 -15.55
N VAL A 84 -20.20 5.83 -14.25
CA VAL A 84 -20.42 6.86 -13.24
C VAL A 84 -19.20 7.79 -13.19
N THR A 85 -19.47 9.10 -13.10
CA THR A 85 -18.45 10.16 -13.17
C THR A 85 -18.24 10.88 -11.84
N GLU A 86 -19.04 10.56 -10.83
CA GLU A 86 -18.99 11.12 -9.49
C GLU A 86 -18.96 10.02 -8.43
N ILE A 87 -18.20 10.21 -7.35
CA ILE A 87 -18.15 9.25 -6.25
C ILE A 87 -19.53 9.19 -5.58
N PHE A 88 -20.04 7.98 -5.36
CA PHE A 88 -21.23 7.77 -4.54
C PHE A 88 -20.92 6.98 -3.26
N ASP A 89 -21.70 7.28 -2.21
CA ASP A 89 -21.74 6.53 -0.97
C ASP A 89 -22.96 5.61 -0.99
N GLU A 90 -22.72 4.30 -0.91
CA GLU A 90 -23.76 3.26 -0.96
C GLU A 90 -24.85 3.47 0.08
N ASN A 91 -24.52 3.96 1.27
CA ASN A 91 -25.46 4.13 2.38
C ASN A 91 -26.22 5.46 2.33
N ARG A 92 -25.98 6.29 1.31
CA ARG A 92 -26.57 7.63 1.19
C ARG A 92 -27.16 7.92 -0.18
N VAL A 93 -26.77 7.18 -1.21
CA VAL A 93 -27.28 7.37 -2.56
C VAL A 93 -28.74 6.93 -2.65
N ASN A 94 -29.54 7.71 -3.34
CA ASN A 94 -30.95 7.51 -3.61
C ASN A 94 -31.26 8.12 -4.98
N TYR A 95 -32.51 8.06 -5.42
CA TYR A 95 -32.87 8.56 -6.74
C TYR A 95 -32.68 10.08 -6.86
N ALA A 96 -32.97 10.83 -5.80
CA ALA A 96 -32.88 12.29 -5.78
C ALA A 96 -31.43 12.81 -5.84
N ASN A 97 -30.46 12.06 -5.34
CA ASN A 97 -29.04 12.39 -5.38
C ASN A 97 -28.21 11.43 -6.26
N THR A 98 -28.82 10.87 -7.30
CA THR A 98 -28.14 9.99 -8.27
C THR A 98 -26.82 10.62 -8.72
N PRO A 99 -25.68 9.91 -8.62
CA PRO A 99 -24.38 10.45 -9.03
C PRO A 99 -24.38 10.76 -10.53
N ALA A 100 -23.66 11.82 -10.91
CA ALA A 100 -23.50 12.12 -12.34
C ALA A 100 -22.85 10.94 -13.07
N PHE A 101 -23.37 10.60 -14.26
CA PHE A 101 -22.80 9.58 -15.14
C PHE A 101 -22.63 10.11 -16.57
N ASP A 102 -21.74 9.48 -17.31
CA ASP A 102 -21.33 9.93 -18.64
C ASP A 102 -22.47 9.79 -19.66
N LYS A 103 -22.39 10.57 -20.74
CA LYS A 103 -23.27 10.43 -21.92
C LYS A 103 -22.77 9.34 -22.87
N GLU A 104 -21.51 8.93 -22.75
CA GLU A 104 -20.94 7.83 -23.54
C GLU A 104 -21.54 6.49 -23.10
N LEU A 105 -22.27 5.86 -24.03
CA LEU A 105 -22.86 4.53 -23.87
C LEU A 105 -21.77 3.47 -24.02
N TYR A 106 -21.56 2.65 -22.98
CA TYR A 106 -20.56 1.57 -23.03
C TYR A 106 -21.12 0.25 -23.54
N LYS A 107 -22.36 -0.09 -23.17
CA LYS A 107 -22.98 -1.35 -23.57
C LYS A 107 -24.50 -1.27 -23.57
N ILE A 108 -25.12 -1.93 -24.55
CA ILE A 108 -26.53 -2.33 -24.52
C ILE A 108 -26.58 -3.85 -24.41
N PHE A 109 -27.50 -4.38 -23.60
CA PHE A 109 -27.80 -5.80 -23.52
C PHE A 109 -29.31 -6.02 -23.41
N THR A 110 -29.75 -7.22 -23.79
CA THR A 110 -31.16 -7.59 -23.86
C THR A 110 -31.47 -8.72 -22.89
N ILE A 111 -32.63 -8.65 -22.24
CA ILE A 111 -33.22 -9.73 -21.44
C ILE A 111 -34.60 -10.02 -22.02
N ASN A 112 -34.78 -11.25 -22.51
CA ASN A 112 -36.03 -11.80 -23.00
C ASN A 112 -36.81 -12.42 -21.83
N ASP A 113 -36.93 -13.73 -21.79
CA ASP A 113 -37.62 -14.51 -20.78
C ASP A 113 -36.70 -15.06 -19.67
N GLU A 114 -35.42 -14.66 -19.65
CA GLU A 114 -34.46 -15.18 -18.68
C GLU A 114 -34.91 -14.91 -17.24
N ILE A 115 -34.90 -15.97 -16.42
CA ILE A 115 -35.16 -15.97 -14.97
C ILE A 115 -34.43 -17.17 -14.36
N ASN A 116 -33.96 -17.05 -13.11
CA ASN A 116 -33.16 -18.06 -12.42
C ASN A 116 -31.90 -18.48 -13.20
N THR A 117 -31.26 -17.51 -13.86
CA THR A 117 -30.06 -17.73 -14.66
C THR A 117 -29.19 -16.46 -14.68
N TYR A 118 -27.94 -16.63 -15.08
CA TYR A 118 -27.01 -15.52 -15.27
C TYR A 118 -27.19 -14.87 -16.64
N ILE A 119 -27.26 -13.54 -16.67
CA ILE A 119 -26.95 -12.75 -17.85
C ILE A 119 -25.49 -12.32 -17.81
N LYS A 120 -24.83 -12.29 -18.97
CA LYS A 120 -23.43 -11.90 -19.13
C LYS A 120 -23.35 -10.64 -19.97
N VAL A 121 -22.92 -9.55 -19.35
CA VAL A 121 -22.81 -8.24 -20.00
C VAL A 121 -21.35 -7.93 -20.25
N ASP A 122 -20.93 -7.93 -21.52
CA ASP A 122 -19.56 -7.59 -21.90
C ASP A 122 -19.28 -6.10 -21.68
N ILE A 123 -18.44 -5.82 -20.68
CA ILE A 123 -18.01 -4.47 -20.28
C ILE A 123 -16.50 -4.30 -20.46
N THR A 124 -15.87 -5.08 -21.34
CA THR A 124 -14.42 -5.09 -21.58
C THR A 124 -13.87 -3.68 -21.84
N LYS A 125 -14.59 -2.87 -22.62
CA LYS A 125 -14.18 -1.50 -22.94
C LYS A 125 -14.23 -0.58 -21.72
N LEU A 126 -15.28 -0.68 -20.90
CA LEU A 126 -15.42 0.09 -19.67
C LEU A 126 -14.34 -0.27 -18.66
N PHE A 127 -14.12 -1.57 -18.46
CA PHE A 127 -13.05 -2.08 -17.62
C PHE A 127 -11.67 -1.61 -18.10
N SER A 128 -11.40 -1.66 -19.41
CA SER A 128 -10.12 -1.21 -19.99
C SER A 128 -9.88 0.28 -19.78
N ASP A 129 -10.91 1.11 -19.89
CA ASP A 129 -10.81 2.55 -19.65
C ASP A 129 -10.52 2.85 -18.16
N TRP A 130 -11.10 2.09 -17.22
CA TRP A 130 -10.73 2.18 -15.80
C TRP A 130 -9.32 1.67 -15.53
N TYR A 131 -8.97 0.50 -16.07
CA TYR A 131 -7.71 -0.19 -15.82
C TYR A 131 -6.51 0.54 -16.43
N SER A 132 -6.70 1.20 -17.58
CA SER A 132 -5.67 2.05 -18.21
C SER A 132 -5.47 3.40 -17.50
N GLY A 133 -6.37 3.75 -16.59
CA GLY A 133 -6.41 5.05 -15.91
C GLY A 133 -6.99 6.18 -16.75
N LYS A 134 -7.61 5.90 -17.90
CA LYS A 134 -8.29 6.91 -18.74
C LYS A 134 -9.38 7.63 -17.95
N TYR A 135 -10.10 6.89 -17.11
CA TYR A 135 -11.11 7.44 -16.21
C TYR A 135 -10.99 6.82 -14.80
N PRO A 136 -11.28 7.58 -13.73
CA PRO A 136 -11.40 7.00 -12.40
C PRO A 136 -12.55 6.00 -12.33
N ASN A 137 -12.38 4.94 -11.53
CA ASN A 137 -13.42 3.93 -11.30
C ASN A 137 -14.36 4.36 -10.17
N TYR A 138 -15.44 5.07 -10.53
CA TYR A 138 -16.55 5.37 -9.62
C TYR A 138 -17.74 4.42 -9.79
N GLY A 139 -17.56 3.33 -10.55
CA GLY A 139 -18.60 2.35 -10.83
C GLY A 139 -19.37 2.62 -12.12
N LEU A 140 -20.41 1.82 -12.32
CA LEU A 140 -21.32 1.84 -13.45
C LEU A 140 -22.77 2.02 -12.98
N ILE A 141 -23.60 2.55 -13.85
CA ILE A 141 -25.05 2.58 -13.68
C ILE A 141 -25.71 1.79 -14.82
N ILE A 142 -26.72 1.01 -14.45
CA ILE A 142 -27.56 0.26 -15.39
C ILE A 142 -28.97 0.84 -15.34
N LYS A 143 -29.52 1.16 -16.51
CA LYS A 143 -30.89 1.67 -16.68
C LYS A 143 -31.56 1.04 -17.89
N ALA A 144 -32.89 1.07 -17.94
CA ALA A 144 -33.61 0.67 -19.16
C ALA A 144 -33.37 1.67 -20.30
N VAL A 145 -33.36 1.17 -21.54
CA VAL A 145 -33.39 2.01 -22.74
C VAL A 145 -34.70 2.82 -22.76
N ASP A 146 -35.83 2.13 -22.58
CA ASP A 146 -37.17 2.73 -22.55
C ASP A 146 -37.74 2.71 -21.13
N GLU A 147 -37.60 3.81 -20.39
CA GLU A 147 -38.19 3.99 -19.05
C GLU A 147 -39.67 4.41 -19.09
N ASN A 148 -40.33 4.31 -20.26
CA ASN A 148 -41.77 4.58 -20.41
C ASN A 148 -42.63 3.32 -20.40
N LYS A 149 -42.06 2.13 -20.62
CA LYS A 149 -42.75 0.84 -20.62
C LYS A 149 -42.40 0.00 -19.40
N ASN A 150 -43.29 -0.89 -19.00
CA ASN A 150 -42.97 -1.89 -17.97
C ASN A 150 -41.91 -2.84 -18.49
N ASN A 151 -40.77 -2.91 -17.80
CA ASN A 151 -39.62 -3.74 -18.17
C ASN A 151 -38.75 -4.04 -16.94
N LEU A 152 -39.38 -4.14 -15.77
CA LEU A 152 -38.67 -4.41 -14.52
C LEU A 152 -37.95 -5.77 -14.57
N VAL A 153 -36.67 -5.75 -14.25
CA VAL A 153 -35.87 -6.95 -13.98
C VAL A 153 -35.14 -6.78 -12.65
N GLY A 154 -35.09 -7.86 -11.87
CA GLY A 154 -34.41 -7.92 -10.59
C GLY A 154 -33.26 -8.92 -10.58
N PHE A 155 -32.20 -8.57 -9.86
CA PHE A 155 -31.03 -9.42 -9.60
C PHE A 155 -30.75 -9.49 -8.10
N TYR A 156 -29.94 -10.45 -7.66
CA TYR A 156 -29.37 -10.36 -6.31
C TYR A 156 -28.39 -9.19 -6.18
N SER A 157 -28.25 -8.65 -4.98
CA SER A 157 -27.16 -7.73 -4.59
C SER A 157 -26.08 -8.48 -3.79
N LYS A 158 -25.01 -7.78 -3.39
CA LYS A 158 -23.99 -8.31 -2.47
C LYS A 158 -24.53 -8.63 -1.07
N ASP A 159 -25.65 -8.04 -0.69
CA ASP A 159 -26.29 -8.23 0.62
C ASP A 159 -27.27 -9.41 0.62
N ALA A 160 -27.35 -10.16 -0.49
CA ALA A 160 -28.06 -11.43 -0.55
C ALA A 160 -27.37 -12.51 0.30
N GLN A 161 -28.16 -13.40 0.92
CA GLN A 161 -27.63 -14.50 1.73
C GLN A 161 -26.90 -15.57 0.89
N GLU A 162 -27.23 -15.67 -0.40
CA GLU A 162 -26.75 -16.72 -1.30
C GLU A 162 -25.54 -16.24 -2.11
N ALA A 163 -24.34 -16.42 -1.54
CA ALA A 163 -23.07 -15.96 -2.14
C ALA A 163 -22.82 -16.45 -3.58
N ALA A 164 -23.43 -17.57 -3.98
CA ALA A 164 -23.29 -18.13 -5.32
C ALA A 164 -23.98 -17.31 -6.42
N PHE A 165 -24.87 -16.37 -6.07
CA PHE A 165 -25.68 -15.59 -7.01
C PHE A 165 -25.44 -14.07 -6.94
N ILE A 166 -24.52 -13.63 -6.08
CA ILE A 166 -24.08 -12.23 -5.98
C ILE A 166 -23.54 -11.76 -7.34
N PRO A 167 -23.79 -10.50 -7.76
CA PRO A 167 -23.19 -9.92 -8.94
C PRO A 167 -21.68 -10.11 -8.97
N LYS A 168 -21.11 -10.42 -10.14
CA LYS A 168 -19.67 -10.59 -10.25
C LYS A 168 -19.11 -10.14 -11.58
N LEU A 169 -17.89 -9.65 -11.52
CA LEU A 169 -17.09 -9.30 -12.66
C LEU A 169 -16.15 -10.47 -12.96
N GLN A 170 -16.34 -11.12 -14.09
CA GLN A 170 -15.49 -12.21 -14.58
C GLN A 170 -14.50 -11.66 -15.61
N ILE A 171 -13.21 -11.66 -15.26
CA ILE A 171 -12.11 -11.17 -16.08
C ILE A 171 -11.38 -12.36 -16.67
N ASN A 172 -11.48 -12.53 -17.98
CA ASN A 172 -10.67 -13.48 -18.74
C ASN A 172 -9.45 -12.73 -19.25
N PHE A 173 -8.28 -13.08 -18.72
CA PHE A 173 -7.02 -12.47 -19.14
C PHE A 173 -6.00 -13.56 -19.44
N ASN A 174 -5.20 -13.32 -20.48
CA ASN A 174 -4.24 -14.29 -20.93
C ASN A 174 -2.92 -14.06 -20.22
N GLN A 175 -2.57 -14.90 -19.25
CA GLN A 175 -1.23 -14.86 -18.67
C GLN A 175 -0.25 -15.42 -19.72
N TYR A 176 0.70 -14.60 -20.21
CA TYR A 176 1.79 -15.15 -21.00
C TYR A 176 2.55 -16.17 -20.13
N MET A 177 2.58 -17.43 -20.55
CA MET A 177 3.35 -18.46 -19.86
C MET A 177 4.83 -18.06 -19.86
N ARG A 178 5.47 -18.13 -18.69
CA ARG A 178 6.91 -18.08 -18.52
C ARG A 178 7.60 -19.00 -19.53
N ILE A 179 8.17 -18.45 -20.58
CA ILE A 179 9.14 -19.19 -21.39
C ILE A 179 10.43 -19.23 -20.57
N ASN A 180 10.89 -20.44 -20.26
CA ASN A 180 12.15 -20.70 -19.56
C ASN A 180 13.33 -20.03 -20.29
N LYS A 181 13.83 -18.92 -19.73
CA LYS A 181 14.83 -17.96 -20.23
C LYS A 181 16.27 -18.48 -20.50
N LYS A 182 16.52 -19.78 -20.67
CA LYS A 182 17.90 -20.26 -20.92
C LYS A 182 18.19 -20.87 -22.31
N LYS A 183 17.20 -21.04 -23.19
CA LYS A 183 17.47 -21.57 -24.56
C LYS A 183 17.12 -20.63 -25.71
N ASP A 184 16.19 -19.69 -25.55
CA ASP A 184 15.74 -18.89 -26.71
C ASP A 184 16.50 -17.57 -26.91
N VAL A 185 17.25 -17.08 -25.92
CA VAL A 185 18.18 -15.96 -26.14
C VAL A 185 19.33 -16.37 -27.09
N GLN A 186 19.58 -17.68 -27.26
CA GLN A 186 20.57 -18.19 -28.20
C GLN A 186 20.00 -18.58 -29.57
N ASN A 187 18.67 -18.57 -29.78
CA ASN A 187 18.06 -19.07 -31.01
C ASN A 187 17.02 -18.14 -31.68
N ILE A 188 16.82 -16.91 -31.21
CA ILE A 188 16.05 -15.91 -31.97
C ILE A 188 17.02 -15.23 -32.94
N GLY A 189 17.13 -15.80 -34.14
CA GLY A 189 17.97 -15.28 -35.21
C GLY A 189 17.56 -13.87 -35.61
N LYS A 190 18.53 -12.95 -35.66
CA LYS A 190 18.67 -11.73 -36.48
C LYS A 190 17.47 -10.81 -36.81
N ASP A 191 16.28 -11.02 -36.27
CA ASP A 191 15.13 -10.12 -36.43
C ASP A 191 14.91 -9.31 -35.14
N LYS A 192 15.00 -7.99 -35.28
CA LYS A 192 14.84 -7.00 -34.21
C LYS A 192 13.38 -7.04 -33.70
N LEU A 193 13.17 -7.16 -32.39
CA LEU A 193 11.81 -7.14 -31.83
C LEU A 193 11.22 -5.72 -31.90
N ALA A 194 9.89 -5.63 -31.94
CA ALA A 194 9.19 -4.35 -31.88
C ALA A 194 9.40 -3.65 -30.51
N PRO A 195 9.45 -2.30 -30.46
CA PRO A 195 9.68 -1.53 -29.23
C PRO A 195 8.73 -1.88 -28.08
N GLU A 196 7.45 -2.11 -28.37
CA GLU A 196 6.40 -2.46 -27.40
C GLU A 196 6.67 -3.83 -26.76
N LYS A 197 7.29 -4.74 -27.52
CA LYS A 197 7.62 -6.07 -27.02
C LYS A 197 8.77 -6.00 -26.02
N TYR A 198 9.77 -5.16 -26.27
CA TYR A 198 10.83 -4.88 -25.30
C TYR A 198 10.27 -4.23 -24.03
N TYR A 199 9.33 -3.27 -24.14
CA TYR A 199 8.69 -2.66 -22.98
C TYR A 199 7.94 -3.71 -22.14
N SER A 200 7.17 -4.60 -22.78
CA SER A 200 6.51 -5.71 -22.10
C SER A 200 7.52 -6.61 -21.40
N LEU A 201 8.59 -7.06 -22.06
CA LEU A 201 9.63 -7.89 -21.42
C LEU A 201 10.31 -7.20 -20.24
N GLY A 202 10.46 -5.87 -20.30
CA GLY A 202 10.99 -5.08 -19.18
C GLY A 202 10.05 -5.09 -17.98
N ASN A 203 8.75 -4.91 -18.21
CA ASN A 203 7.75 -5.00 -17.14
C ASN A 203 7.72 -6.41 -16.50
N ASP A 204 7.96 -7.48 -17.28
CA ASP A 204 7.96 -8.87 -16.78
C ASP A 204 9.11 -9.06 -15.82
N SER A 205 10.28 -8.58 -16.25
CA SER A 205 11.51 -8.70 -15.49
C SER A 205 11.43 -7.84 -14.21
N TYR A 206 10.80 -6.66 -14.29
CA TYR A 206 10.53 -5.81 -13.12
C TYR A 206 9.68 -6.51 -12.07
N GLU A 207 8.56 -7.13 -12.49
CA GLU A 207 7.66 -7.87 -11.58
C GLU A 207 8.31 -9.12 -11.00
N ALA A 208 9.20 -9.76 -11.77
CA ALA A 208 10.00 -10.88 -11.29
C ALA A 208 11.10 -10.46 -10.30
N GLY A 209 11.32 -9.16 -10.08
CA GLY A 209 12.41 -8.62 -9.27
C GLY A 209 13.78 -8.67 -9.97
N ASP A 210 13.83 -9.05 -11.24
CA ASP A 210 15.04 -9.02 -12.08
C ASP A 210 15.18 -7.62 -12.69
N TYR A 211 15.66 -6.70 -11.87
CA TYR A 211 15.75 -5.29 -12.24
C TYR A 211 16.81 -5.03 -13.31
N ASP A 212 17.89 -5.82 -13.38
CA ASP A 212 18.91 -5.67 -14.43
C ASP A 212 18.34 -6.03 -15.80
N GLU A 213 17.65 -7.17 -15.93
CA GLU A 213 17.01 -7.54 -17.21
C GLU A 213 15.87 -6.57 -17.56
N ALA A 214 15.14 -6.07 -16.56
CA ALA A 214 14.12 -5.05 -16.75
C ALA A 214 14.71 -3.80 -17.40
N TYR A 215 15.85 -3.32 -16.86
CA TYR A 215 16.55 -2.16 -17.39
C TYR A 215 16.98 -2.34 -18.84
N ASP A 216 17.62 -3.49 -19.14
CA ASP A 216 18.10 -3.79 -20.49
C ASP A 216 16.96 -3.85 -21.52
N CYS A 217 15.83 -4.45 -21.14
CA CYS A 217 14.65 -4.51 -21.99
C CYS A 217 14.05 -3.12 -22.20
N TYR A 218 13.90 -2.31 -21.15
CA TYR A 218 13.40 -0.96 -21.29
C TYR A 218 14.31 -0.07 -22.13
N LYS A 219 15.63 -0.18 -21.95
CA LYS A 219 16.61 0.55 -22.76
C LYS A 219 16.47 0.22 -24.24
N LYS A 220 16.35 -1.07 -24.61
CA LYS A 220 16.09 -1.49 -25.99
C LYS A 220 14.76 -0.96 -26.51
N SER A 221 13.72 -0.96 -25.69
CA SER A 221 12.43 -0.35 -26.06
C SER A 221 12.59 1.12 -26.42
N LEU A 222 13.35 1.87 -25.60
CA LEU A 222 13.57 3.30 -25.81
C LEU A 222 14.45 3.61 -27.03
N GLU A 223 15.41 2.74 -27.35
CA GLU A 223 16.28 2.88 -28.53
C GLU A 223 15.52 2.69 -29.85
N GLU A 224 14.44 1.91 -29.83
CA GLU A 224 13.68 1.52 -31.02
C GLU A 224 12.36 2.27 -31.19
N CYS A 225 11.83 2.90 -30.13
CA CYS A 225 10.54 3.58 -30.18
C CYS A 225 10.63 4.97 -30.83
N THR A 226 9.48 5.46 -31.28
CA THR A 226 9.28 6.87 -31.61
C THR A 226 8.68 7.63 -30.42
N SER A 227 9.06 8.90 -30.22
CA SER A 227 8.64 9.69 -29.05
C SER A 227 7.13 9.97 -28.95
N ASN A 228 6.35 9.64 -29.98
CA ASN A 228 4.90 9.87 -30.02
C ASN A 228 4.08 8.66 -29.57
N GLU A 229 4.71 7.52 -29.29
CA GLU A 229 4.01 6.32 -28.84
C GLU A 229 3.46 6.48 -27.41
N ILE A 230 2.21 6.03 -27.20
CA ILE A 230 1.42 6.30 -25.98
C ILE A 230 2.07 5.74 -24.70
N TYR A 231 2.85 4.66 -24.81
CA TYR A 231 3.50 4.04 -23.65
C TYR A 231 4.86 4.67 -23.29
N VAL A 232 5.42 5.55 -24.13
CA VAL A 232 6.78 6.09 -23.94
C VAL A 232 6.92 6.92 -22.66
N PRO A 233 5.95 7.77 -22.24
CA PRO A 233 6.03 8.42 -20.93
C PRO A 233 6.09 7.42 -19.77
N LYS A 234 5.34 6.31 -19.85
CA LYS A 234 5.36 5.23 -18.85
C LYS A 234 6.70 4.49 -18.89
N LEU A 235 7.29 4.28 -20.07
CA LEU A 235 8.61 3.69 -20.23
C LEU A 235 9.69 4.52 -19.51
N PHE A 236 9.73 5.84 -19.71
CA PHE A 236 10.64 6.73 -18.98
C PHE A 236 10.48 6.56 -17.46
N PHE A 237 9.24 6.62 -16.97
CA PHE A 237 8.93 6.46 -15.56
C PHE A 237 9.41 5.11 -15.01
N LYS A 238 9.13 4.00 -15.70
CA LYS A 238 9.54 2.64 -15.31
C LYS A 238 11.05 2.45 -15.32
N MET A 239 11.75 2.99 -16.33
CA MET A 239 13.22 2.97 -16.38
C MET A 239 13.84 3.65 -15.16
N ILE A 240 13.30 4.80 -14.75
CA ILE A 240 13.79 5.54 -13.58
C ILE A 240 13.58 4.73 -12.30
N MET A 241 12.40 4.13 -12.13
CA MET A 241 12.13 3.26 -10.97
C MET A 241 13.09 2.08 -10.90
N VAL A 242 13.38 1.43 -12.04
CA VAL A 242 14.37 0.35 -12.11
C VAL A 242 15.76 0.84 -11.73
N CYS A 243 16.18 1.97 -12.28
CA CYS A 243 17.48 2.54 -11.96
C CYS A 243 17.61 2.85 -10.47
N GLU A 244 16.54 3.35 -9.84
CA GLU A 244 16.50 3.58 -8.40
C GLU A 244 16.69 2.27 -7.61
N LYS A 245 15.99 1.19 -8.00
CA LYS A 245 16.15 -0.15 -7.39
C LYS A 245 17.55 -0.73 -7.55
N LEU A 246 18.22 -0.43 -8.66
CA LEU A 246 19.59 -0.86 -8.95
C LEU A 246 20.66 0.08 -8.37
N GLY A 247 20.29 1.21 -7.77
CA GLY A 247 21.24 2.24 -7.34
C GLY A 247 21.94 2.99 -8.50
N LYS A 248 21.44 2.83 -9.74
CA LYS A 248 21.95 3.44 -10.99
C LYS A 248 21.47 4.89 -11.15
N TYR A 249 21.75 5.73 -10.15
CA TYR A 249 21.17 7.08 -10.08
C TYR A 249 21.57 8.02 -11.22
N ASP A 250 22.80 7.95 -11.72
CA ASP A 250 23.25 8.82 -12.82
C ASP A 250 22.56 8.47 -14.16
N GLU A 251 22.26 7.19 -14.38
CA GLU A 251 21.51 6.72 -15.54
C GLU A 251 20.04 7.14 -15.44
N ALA A 252 19.47 7.10 -14.24
CA ALA A 252 18.14 7.62 -13.96
C ALA A 252 18.03 9.12 -14.29
N LEU A 253 19.02 9.92 -13.86
CA LEU A 253 19.06 11.36 -14.13
C LEU A 253 19.19 11.67 -15.63
N LYS A 254 20.03 10.93 -16.37
CA LYS A 254 20.11 11.05 -17.85
C LYS A 254 18.78 10.71 -18.52
N THR A 255 18.12 9.65 -18.03
CA THR A 255 16.80 9.22 -18.54
C THR A 255 15.74 10.29 -18.29
N ILE A 256 15.79 10.97 -17.14
CA ILE A 256 14.93 12.12 -16.82
C ILE A 256 15.19 13.29 -17.76
N GLU A 257 16.45 13.65 -18.00
CA GLU A 257 16.81 14.75 -18.91
C GLU A 257 16.30 14.48 -20.33
N GLN A 258 16.44 13.23 -20.80
CA GLN A 258 15.89 12.79 -22.08
C GLN A 258 14.36 12.87 -22.08
N GLY A 259 13.68 12.37 -21.04
CA GLY A 259 12.22 12.41 -20.93
C GLY A 259 11.66 13.83 -20.92
N LEU A 260 12.30 14.75 -20.19
CA LEU A 260 11.89 16.16 -20.13
C LEU A 260 12.15 16.91 -21.45
N LYS A 261 13.06 16.45 -22.30
CA LYS A 261 13.24 16.99 -23.65
C LYS A 261 12.04 16.70 -24.54
N TYR A 262 11.45 15.51 -24.42
CA TYR A 262 10.26 15.10 -25.18
C TYR A 262 8.95 15.58 -24.54
N TYR A 263 8.91 15.62 -23.20
CA TYR A 263 7.74 16.02 -22.42
C TYR A 263 8.12 17.12 -21.40
N PRO A 264 8.23 18.39 -21.85
CA PRO A 264 8.70 19.48 -20.99
C PRO A 264 7.83 19.77 -19.77
N ASN A 265 6.53 19.42 -19.82
CA ASN A 265 5.55 19.63 -18.76
C ASN A 265 5.30 18.36 -17.92
N PHE A 266 6.25 17.42 -17.90
CA PHE A 266 6.12 16.18 -17.15
C PHE A 266 6.66 16.36 -15.72
N THR A 267 5.84 16.96 -14.85
CA THR A 267 6.20 17.34 -13.47
C THR A 267 6.66 16.14 -12.63
N ASP A 268 6.11 14.95 -12.86
CA ASP A 268 6.49 13.72 -12.14
C ASP A 268 7.98 13.39 -12.34
N LEU A 269 8.52 13.59 -13.56
CA LEU A 269 9.95 13.35 -13.81
C LEU A 269 10.83 14.34 -13.05
N VAL A 270 10.38 15.58 -12.88
CA VAL A 270 11.08 16.58 -12.08
C VAL A 270 11.04 16.21 -10.59
N PHE A 271 9.92 15.66 -10.13
CA PHE A 271 9.78 15.16 -8.76
C PHE A 271 10.70 13.96 -8.50
N LEU A 272 10.74 12.99 -9.42
CA LEU A 272 11.68 11.87 -9.36
C LEU A 272 13.14 12.35 -9.37
N ARG A 273 13.45 13.38 -10.18
CA ARG A 273 14.77 14.02 -10.20
C ARG A 273 15.15 14.54 -8.82
N ALA A 274 14.23 15.22 -8.14
CA ALA A 274 14.47 15.75 -6.80
C ALA A 274 14.83 14.63 -5.81
N ASN A 275 14.05 13.55 -5.79
CA ASN A 275 14.29 12.42 -4.88
C ASN A 275 15.65 11.77 -5.14
N LEU A 276 16.01 11.54 -6.40
CA LEU A 276 17.30 10.97 -6.77
C LEU A 276 18.48 11.88 -6.40
N LEU A 277 18.35 13.19 -6.64
CA LEU A 277 19.36 14.17 -6.23
C LEU A 277 19.52 14.18 -4.71
N TYR A 278 18.42 14.04 -3.96
CA TYR A 278 18.46 13.95 -2.51
C TYR A 278 19.18 12.70 -2.02
N LEU A 279 18.89 11.53 -2.62
CA LEU A 279 19.61 10.27 -2.33
C LEU A 279 21.11 10.36 -2.64
N GLN A 280 21.50 11.13 -3.65
CA GLN A 280 22.91 11.42 -3.96
C GLN A 280 23.56 12.47 -3.02
N GLY A 281 22.83 12.98 -2.02
CA GLY A 281 23.31 14.04 -1.13
C GLY A 281 23.41 15.43 -1.78
N LYS A 282 22.85 15.61 -2.98
CA LYS A 282 22.82 16.89 -3.72
C LYS A 282 21.61 17.72 -3.28
N THR A 283 21.55 18.02 -1.98
CA THR A 283 20.35 18.57 -1.31
C THR A 283 19.81 19.85 -1.95
N PHE A 284 20.67 20.84 -2.25
CA PHE A 284 20.21 22.11 -2.85
C PHE A 284 19.64 21.94 -4.27
N LEU A 285 20.16 20.98 -5.05
CA LEU A 285 19.62 20.68 -6.38
C LEU A 285 18.28 19.94 -6.29
N ALA A 286 18.09 19.12 -5.25
CA ALA A 286 16.81 18.49 -4.94
C ALA A 286 15.76 19.57 -4.61
N ILE A 287 16.06 20.49 -3.69
CA ILE A 287 15.19 21.63 -3.33
C ILE A 287 14.84 22.46 -4.58
N LYS A 288 15.83 22.79 -5.42
CA LYS A 288 15.58 23.51 -6.68
C LYS A 288 14.63 22.75 -7.60
N SER A 289 14.75 21.44 -7.70
CA SER A 289 13.84 20.61 -8.52
C SER A 289 12.43 20.56 -7.93
N LEU A 290 12.28 20.51 -6.60
CA LEU A 290 10.98 20.57 -5.93
C LEU A 290 10.28 21.91 -6.16
N HIS A 291 11.00 23.03 -6.06
CA HIS A 291 10.44 24.34 -6.44
C HIS A 291 10.06 24.39 -7.93
N GLN A 292 10.81 23.72 -8.80
CA GLN A 292 10.40 23.58 -10.20
C GLN A 292 9.09 22.80 -10.33
N CYS A 293 8.85 21.74 -9.55
CA CYS A 293 7.55 21.04 -9.55
C CYS A 293 6.39 21.97 -9.22
N ILE A 294 6.54 22.81 -8.19
CA ILE A 294 5.52 23.80 -7.80
C ILE A 294 5.24 24.79 -8.94
N ASN A 295 6.30 25.28 -9.60
CA ASN A 295 6.19 26.27 -10.67
C ASN A 295 5.61 25.68 -11.97
N MET A 296 5.87 24.40 -12.26
CA MET A 296 5.35 23.73 -13.45
C MET A 296 3.86 23.39 -13.33
N GLY A 297 3.37 23.21 -12.10
CA GLY A 297 1.98 22.80 -11.88
C GLY A 297 1.74 21.34 -12.23
N GLU A 298 0.47 20.96 -12.31
CA GLU A 298 0.05 19.58 -12.53
C GLU A 298 0.44 19.09 -13.93
N SER A 299 0.99 17.87 -14.00
CA SER A 299 1.29 17.21 -15.27
C SER A 299 0.01 17.07 -16.12
N PRO A 300 0.08 17.18 -17.46
CA PRO A 300 -1.03 16.81 -18.33
C PRO A 300 -1.56 15.39 -18.02
N PRO A 301 -2.87 15.12 -18.10
CA PRO A 301 -3.45 13.87 -17.61
C PRO A 301 -2.83 12.57 -18.16
N HIS A 302 -2.37 12.58 -19.42
CA HIS A 302 -1.75 11.42 -20.07
C HIS A 302 -0.33 11.09 -19.56
N ILE A 303 0.28 12.00 -18.79
CA ILE A 303 1.60 11.86 -18.16
C ILE A 303 1.55 12.23 -16.66
N ASN A 304 0.38 12.17 -16.02
CA ASN A 304 0.22 12.38 -14.59
C ASN A 304 0.07 11.01 -13.91
N PHE A 305 1.18 10.46 -13.41
CA PHE A 305 1.24 9.15 -12.76
C PHE A 305 1.26 9.27 -11.24
N LEU A 306 1.67 10.42 -10.70
CA LEU A 306 1.81 10.69 -9.28
C LEU A 306 0.95 11.88 -8.85
N ALA A 307 -0.13 11.61 -8.14
CA ALA A 307 -1.02 12.67 -7.65
C ALA A 307 -0.31 13.60 -6.65
N GLY A 308 -0.42 14.92 -6.84
CA GLY A 308 0.00 15.93 -5.88
C GLY A 308 1.50 16.27 -5.89
N VAL A 309 2.23 15.91 -6.94
CA VAL A 309 3.66 16.21 -7.10
C VAL A 309 3.93 17.70 -7.28
N GLU A 310 2.98 18.46 -7.79
CA GLU A 310 3.03 19.93 -7.87
C GLU A 310 2.62 20.63 -6.56
N SER A 311 2.12 19.86 -5.58
CA SER A 311 1.49 20.41 -4.38
C SER A 311 1.92 19.65 -3.11
N TYR A 312 0.99 18.92 -2.48
CA TYR A 312 1.16 18.40 -1.13
C TYR A 312 2.30 17.38 -0.98
N ARG A 313 2.63 16.59 -2.02
CA ARG A 313 3.78 15.67 -1.97
C ARG A 313 5.09 16.44 -1.98
N THR A 314 5.22 17.42 -2.86
CA THR A 314 6.42 18.26 -2.93
C THR A 314 6.63 19.06 -1.65
N PHE A 315 5.56 19.64 -1.09
CA PHE A 315 5.66 20.31 0.21
C PHE A 315 6.09 19.33 1.32
N HIS A 316 5.56 18.11 1.34
CA HIS A 316 6.01 17.11 2.32
C HIS A 316 7.49 16.71 2.12
N THR A 317 7.94 16.53 0.88
CA THR A 317 9.35 16.23 0.58
C THR A 317 10.26 17.40 0.95
N LEU A 318 9.89 18.65 0.66
CA LEU A 318 10.62 19.83 1.12
C LEU A 318 10.72 19.85 2.65
N SER A 319 9.61 19.57 3.34
CA SER A 319 9.60 19.49 4.80
C SER A 319 10.57 18.44 5.35
N GLN A 320 10.62 17.25 4.74
CA GLN A 320 11.60 16.21 5.10
C GLN A 320 13.04 16.68 4.89
N ILE A 321 13.32 17.33 3.76
CA ILE A 321 14.67 17.82 3.44
C ILE A 321 15.09 18.91 4.44
N TYR A 322 14.24 19.90 4.71
CA TYR A 322 14.55 20.96 5.67
C TYR A 322 14.68 20.42 7.11
N TYR A 323 13.87 19.42 7.46
CA TYR A 323 14.03 18.72 8.74
C TYR A 323 15.42 18.05 8.84
N ASP A 324 15.87 17.38 7.78
CA ASP A 324 17.19 16.74 7.75
C ASP A 324 18.35 17.76 7.70
N LEU A 325 18.07 18.99 7.26
CA LEU A 325 18.98 20.15 7.39
C LEU A 325 18.92 20.83 8.78
N GLU A 326 18.10 20.32 9.70
CA GLU A 326 17.85 20.90 11.02
C GLU A 326 17.23 22.32 10.98
N ASP A 327 16.70 22.73 9.81
CA ASP A 327 15.91 23.94 9.64
C ASP A 327 14.44 23.62 9.95
N PHE A 328 14.14 23.55 11.24
CA PHE A 328 12.82 23.16 11.72
C PHE A 328 11.72 24.17 11.40
N ASP A 329 12.06 25.43 11.14
CA ASP A 329 11.07 26.47 10.83
C ASP A 329 10.56 26.32 9.40
N GLU A 330 11.45 26.17 8.42
CA GLU A 330 11.06 25.84 7.04
C GLU A 330 10.42 24.46 6.94
N ALA A 331 10.94 23.47 7.68
CA ALA A 331 10.34 22.15 7.73
C ALA A 331 8.88 22.23 8.22
N TYR A 332 8.61 23.00 9.27
CA TYR A 332 7.26 23.18 9.80
C TYR A 332 6.38 23.91 8.79
N HIS A 333 6.89 24.99 8.18
CA HIS A 333 6.17 25.76 7.15
C HIS A 333 5.69 24.86 6.00
N TYR A 334 6.58 24.05 5.41
CA TYR A 334 6.20 23.18 4.30
C TYR A 334 5.28 22.04 4.72
N SER A 335 5.42 21.50 5.93
CA SER A 335 4.45 20.52 6.44
C SER A 335 3.06 21.11 6.57
N MET A 336 2.95 22.34 7.07
CA MET A 336 1.68 23.07 7.13
C MET A 336 1.07 23.29 5.74
N MET A 337 1.88 23.70 4.77
CA MET A 337 1.42 23.85 3.38
C MET A 337 0.91 22.53 2.79
N ALA A 338 1.61 21.42 3.04
CA ALA A 338 1.20 20.10 2.57
C ALA A 338 -0.16 19.69 3.15
N LEU A 339 -0.33 19.86 4.47
CA LEU A 339 -1.56 19.50 5.16
C LEU A 339 -2.74 20.38 4.74
N HIS A 340 -2.52 21.69 4.59
CA HIS A 340 -3.54 22.61 4.08
C HIS A 340 -3.99 22.25 2.65
N LYS A 341 -3.06 21.83 1.78
CA LYS A 341 -3.38 21.41 0.41
C LYS A 341 -4.16 20.10 0.36
N ASN A 342 -3.87 19.17 1.25
CA ASN A 342 -4.61 17.92 1.35
C ASN A 342 -4.70 17.46 2.81
N PRO A 343 -5.77 17.83 3.54
CA PRO A 343 -5.94 17.45 4.95
C PRO A 343 -6.02 15.93 5.16
N LYS A 344 -6.40 15.17 4.13
CA LYS A 344 -6.46 13.69 4.18
C LYS A 344 -5.08 13.04 4.01
N TYR A 345 -4.07 13.78 3.58
CA TYR A 345 -2.70 13.29 3.51
C TYR A 345 -2.07 13.41 4.90
N ALA A 346 -2.06 12.33 5.67
CA ALA A 346 -1.65 12.36 7.07
C ALA A 346 -0.13 12.56 7.28
N ALA A 347 0.71 12.21 6.30
CA ALA A 347 2.18 12.22 6.46
C ALA A 347 2.80 13.55 6.95
N PRO A 348 2.31 14.74 6.54
CA PRO A 348 2.77 16.02 7.09
C PRO A 348 2.42 16.21 8.57
N LEU A 349 1.30 15.66 9.07
CA LEU A 349 0.97 15.73 10.50
C LEU A 349 2.01 14.96 11.34
N HIS A 350 2.45 13.79 10.86
CA HIS A 350 3.55 13.05 11.50
C HIS A 350 4.81 13.91 11.59
N MET A 351 5.14 14.65 10.52
CA MET A 351 6.30 15.53 10.49
C MET A 351 6.14 16.74 11.42
N ILE A 352 4.97 17.36 11.48
CA ILE A 352 4.67 18.46 12.41
C ILE A 352 4.91 18.01 13.85
N VAL A 353 4.32 16.88 14.25
CA VAL A 353 4.47 16.38 15.62
C VAL A 353 5.94 16.04 15.92
N LYS A 354 6.65 15.41 14.96
CA LYS A 354 8.09 15.12 15.07
C LYS A 354 8.89 16.39 15.32
N ILE A 355 8.70 17.43 14.49
CA ILE A 355 9.37 18.73 14.61
C ILE A 355 9.11 19.34 15.98
N LEU A 356 7.85 19.38 16.43
CA LEU A 356 7.51 20.00 17.70
C LEU A 356 8.12 19.25 18.90
N ILE A 357 8.18 17.91 18.84
CA ILE A 357 8.86 17.09 19.84
C ILE A 357 10.36 17.38 19.86
N ASP A 358 11.02 17.44 18.69
CA ASP A 358 12.46 17.69 18.62
C ASP A 358 12.82 19.13 19.03
N LYS A 359 11.92 20.11 18.81
CA LYS A 359 12.01 21.47 19.39
C LYS A 359 11.70 21.52 20.90
N GLN A 360 11.52 20.37 21.56
CA GLN A 360 11.25 20.23 22.99
C GLN A 360 10.06 21.07 23.47
N ARG A 361 9.03 21.20 22.63
CA ARG A 361 7.78 21.85 23.03
C ARG A 361 7.06 21.02 24.09
N ASP A 362 6.23 21.69 24.88
CA ASP A 362 5.41 21.02 25.88
C ASP A 362 4.48 20.01 25.21
N ILE A 363 4.41 18.81 25.78
CA ILE A 363 3.69 17.69 25.14
C ILE A 363 2.17 17.93 25.06
N TYR A 364 1.60 18.72 25.98
CA TYR A 364 0.18 19.06 25.94
C TYR A 364 -0.11 20.10 24.85
N ASP A 365 0.79 21.07 24.63
CA ASP A 365 0.72 21.98 23.48
C ASP A 365 0.81 21.21 22.15
N ILE A 366 1.69 20.20 22.07
CA ILE A 366 1.81 19.35 20.88
C ILE A 366 0.52 18.58 20.62
N LYS A 367 -0.07 17.97 21.66
CA LYS A 367 -1.35 17.26 21.56
C LYS A 367 -2.46 18.18 21.07
N SER A 368 -2.63 19.34 21.72
CA SER A 368 -3.65 20.33 21.35
C SER A 368 -3.52 20.74 19.89
N LYS A 369 -2.30 21.08 19.44
CA LYS A 369 -2.07 21.46 18.04
C LYS A 369 -2.34 20.31 17.08
N ALA A 370 -1.96 19.08 17.42
CA ALA A 370 -2.21 17.92 16.58
C ALA A 370 -3.72 17.65 16.42
N GLU A 371 -4.49 17.84 17.49
CA GLU A 371 -5.96 17.79 17.49
C GLU A 371 -6.56 18.91 16.63
N ASP A 372 -6.09 20.15 16.79
CA ASP A 372 -6.56 21.31 16.02
C ASP A 372 -6.42 21.11 14.49
N PHE A 373 -5.40 20.37 14.04
CA PHE A 373 -5.20 20.06 12.63
C PHE A 373 -6.25 19.14 12.02
N LEU A 374 -6.90 18.31 12.85
CA LEU A 374 -7.94 17.39 12.42
C LEU A 374 -9.35 17.99 12.60
N GLY A 375 -9.47 19.07 13.37
CA GLY A 375 -10.69 19.85 13.54
C GLY A 375 -11.20 19.84 14.97
N THR A 376 -12.37 20.45 15.21
CA THR A 376 -12.94 20.61 16.55
C THR A 376 -13.73 19.39 17.04
N ASP A 377 -14.25 18.57 16.12
CA ASP A 377 -15.09 17.41 16.42
C ASP A 377 -14.41 16.13 15.92
N LEU A 378 -13.41 15.67 16.69
CA LEU A 378 -12.63 14.48 16.35
C LEU A 378 -13.47 13.20 16.45
N ASP A 379 -13.39 12.37 15.42
CA ASP A 379 -14.02 11.04 15.41
C ASP A 379 -13.00 9.91 15.70
N GLY A 380 -13.49 8.66 15.68
CA GLY A 380 -12.65 7.49 15.93
C GLY A 380 -11.50 7.32 14.93
N LYS A 381 -11.64 7.77 13.68
CA LYS A 381 -10.57 7.71 12.66
C LYS A 381 -9.51 8.77 12.93
N ASP A 382 -9.91 9.95 13.38
CA ASP A 382 -8.97 11.01 13.76
C ASP A 382 -8.12 10.58 14.95
N TYR A 383 -8.75 9.98 15.97
CA TYR A 383 -8.02 9.41 17.11
C TYR A 383 -7.09 8.24 16.71
N MET A 384 -7.46 7.45 15.70
CA MET A 384 -6.55 6.45 15.13
C MET A 384 -5.32 7.08 14.48
N ILE A 385 -5.49 8.19 13.74
CA ILE A 385 -4.38 8.93 13.13
C ILE A 385 -3.45 9.47 14.23
N LEU A 386 -4.00 10.16 15.24
CA LEU A 386 -3.23 10.70 16.36
C LEU A 386 -2.49 9.59 17.11
N GLY A 387 -3.16 8.47 17.39
CA GLY A 387 -2.55 7.29 18.01
C GLY A 387 -1.33 6.80 17.23
N ASN A 388 -1.44 6.66 15.91
CA ASN A 388 -0.33 6.24 15.05
C ASN A 388 0.80 7.27 15.01
N VAL A 389 0.48 8.56 14.92
CA VAL A 389 1.47 9.66 14.94
C VAL A 389 2.31 9.59 16.22
N PHE A 390 1.68 9.53 17.40
CA PHE A 390 2.40 9.47 18.67
C PHE A 390 3.11 8.13 18.90
N PHE A 391 2.59 7.03 18.35
CA PHE A 391 3.22 5.72 18.39
C PHE A 391 4.57 5.73 17.67
N GLU A 392 4.64 6.30 16.46
CA GLU A 392 5.88 6.44 15.69
C GLU A 392 6.92 7.32 16.40
N GLN A 393 6.46 8.35 17.13
CA GLN A 393 7.32 9.21 17.94
C GLN A 393 7.71 8.58 19.30
N ARG A 394 7.43 7.28 19.49
CA ARG A 394 7.71 6.51 20.72
C ARG A 394 7.05 7.07 21.97
N LYS A 395 5.97 7.84 21.82
CA LYS A 395 5.14 8.36 22.92
C LYS A 395 4.00 7.38 23.21
N TYR A 396 4.36 6.17 23.63
CA TYR A 396 3.42 5.04 23.70
C TYR A 396 2.27 5.25 24.70
N THR A 397 2.48 6.00 25.78
CA THR A 397 1.41 6.35 26.72
C THR A 397 0.34 7.22 26.07
N ILE A 398 0.75 8.21 25.29
CA ILE A 398 -0.15 9.13 24.57
C ILE A 398 -0.81 8.41 23.40
N ALA A 399 -0.06 7.58 22.68
CA ALA A 399 -0.61 6.74 21.63
C ALA A 399 -1.73 5.83 22.17
N TYR A 400 -1.50 5.18 23.33
CA TYR A 400 -2.51 4.36 24.00
C TYR A 400 -3.76 5.15 24.42
N GLU A 401 -3.58 6.37 24.93
CA GLU A 401 -4.70 7.28 25.24
C GLU A 401 -5.56 7.51 24.00
N TYR A 402 -4.95 7.88 22.87
CA TYR A 402 -5.68 8.13 21.62
C TYR A 402 -6.34 6.87 21.05
N PHE A 403 -5.67 5.72 21.06
CA PHE A 403 -6.31 4.47 20.65
C PHE A 403 -7.47 4.08 21.58
N SER A 404 -7.41 4.45 22.87
CA SER A 404 -8.52 4.23 23.80
C SER A 404 -9.70 5.15 23.48
N LYS A 405 -9.45 6.44 23.19
CA LYS A 405 -10.50 7.34 22.67
C LYS A 405 -11.11 6.82 21.38
N ALA A 406 -10.30 6.32 20.45
CA ALA A 406 -10.80 5.72 19.20
C ALA A 406 -11.73 4.51 19.45
N GLU A 407 -11.43 3.69 20.46
CA GLU A 407 -12.23 2.51 20.83
C GLU A 407 -13.66 2.89 21.27
N GLU A 408 -13.84 4.08 21.86
CA GLU A 408 -15.15 4.59 22.29
C GLU A 408 -16.10 4.88 21.11
N PHE A 409 -15.55 5.18 19.92
CA PHE A 409 -16.33 5.43 18.70
C PHE A 409 -16.44 4.20 17.81
N ILE A 410 -15.38 3.38 17.76
CA ILE A 410 -15.27 2.26 16.83
C ILE A 410 -15.29 0.95 17.62
N ASN A 411 -16.50 0.47 17.93
CA ASN A 411 -16.70 -0.77 18.64
C ASN A 411 -16.10 -1.97 17.90
N ASN A 412 -15.50 -2.90 18.65
CA ASN A 412 -14.97 -4.19 18.19
C ASN A 412 -13.92 -4.10 17.06
N ASN A 413 -13.14 -3.02 16.98
CA ASN A 413 -12.07 -2.93 16.00
C ASN A 413 -10.80 -3.67 16.46
N LEU A 414 -10.48 -4.79 15.80
CA LEU A 414 -9.30 -5.60 16.10
C LEU A 414 -7.98 -4.83 15.93
N LYS A 415 -7.91 -3.85 15.01
CA LYS A 415 -6.72 -3.01 14.83
C LYS A 415 -6.46 -2.15 16.06
N ILE A 416 -7.50 -1.58 16.68
CA ILE A 416 -7.38 -0.78 17.90
C ILE A 416 -6.81 -1.65 19.02
N SER A 417 -7.36 -2.86 19.20
CA SER A 417 -6.86 -3.82 20.20
C SER A 417 -5.38 -4.15 19.97
N TYR A 418 -4.98 -4.38 18.71
CA TYR A 418 -3.59 -4.66 18.35
C TYR A 418 -2.67 -3.48 18.71
N HIS A 419 -3.01 -2.27 18.29
CA HIS A 419 -2.21 -1.08 18.56
C HIS A 419 -2.10 -0.76 20.06
N LYS A 420 -3.20 -0.92 20.82
CA LYS A 420 -3.20 -0.82 22.29
C LYS A 420 -2.26 -1.85 22.92
N GLY A 421 -2.29 -3.10 22.45
CA GLY A 421 -1.38 -4.16 22.88
C GLY A 421 0.08 -3.81 22.61
N MET A 422 0.39 -3.30 21.41
CA MET A 422 1.74 -2.88 21.04
C MET A 422 2.25 -1.71 21.89
N CYS A 423 1.39 -0.73 22.22
CA CYS A 423 1.76 0.35 23.13
C CYS A 423 2.16 -0.19 24.50
N GLN A 424 1.34 -1.09 25.07
CA GLN A 424 1.58 -1.68 26.38
C GLN A 424 2.82 -2.59 26.38
N LEU A 425 3.06 -3.32 25.30
CA LEU A 425 4.26 -4.14 25.11
C LEU A 425 5.52 -3.25 25.18
N TYR A 426 5.53 -2.12 24.48
CA TYR A 426 6.66 -1.18 24.51
C TYR A 426 6.76 -0.39 25.82
N LEU A 427 5.68 -0.30 26.60
CA LEU A 427 5.69 0.20 27.98
C LEU A 427 6.11 -0.88 29.00
N LYS A 428 6.46 -2.09 28.54
CA LYS A 428 6.83 -3.25 29.37
C LYS A 428 5.71 -3.76 30.28
N GLU A 429 4.47 -3.40 29.97
CA GLU A 429 3.26 -3.84 30.68
C GLU A 429 2.73 -5.15 30.07
N TYR A 430 3.55 -6.21 30.09
CA TYR A 430 3.33 -7.43 29.30
C TYR A 430 1.98 -8.12 29.54
N ASP A 431 1.46 -8.12 30.77
CA ASP A 431 0.16 -8.72 31.06
C ASP A 431 -1.01 -7.90 30.49
N LYS A 432 -0.90 -6.57 30.50
CA LYS A 432 -1.92 -5.72 29.87
C LYS A 432 -1.86 -5.86 28.36
N ALA A 433 -0.65 -5.88 27.79
CA ALA A 433 -0.42 -6.09 26.36
C ALA A 433 -1.04 -7.42 25.90
N TYR A 434 -0.77 -8.50 26.63
CA TYR A 434 -1.38 -9.82 26.42
C TYR A 434 -2.91 -9.76 26.40
N ASN A 435 -3.53 -9.08 27.38
CA ASN A 435 -4.99 -8.94 27.43
C ASN A 435 -5.58 -8.19 26.23
N CYS A 436 -4.81 -7.29 25.60
CA CYS A 436 -5.23 -6.64 24.37
C CYS A 436 -5.15 -7.58 23.16
N PHE A 437 -4.07 -8.37 23.05
CA PHE A 437 -3.89 -9.30 21.93
C PHE A 437 -4.88 -10.46 21.94
N VAL A 438 -5.21 -11.01 23.12
CA VAL A 438 -6.19 -12.12 23.27
C VAL A 438 -7.60 -11.78 22.77
N LYS A 439 -7.93 -10.48 22.67
CA LYS A 439 -9.21 -10.06 22.06
C LYS A 439 -9.28 -10.38 20.57
N ILE A 440 -8.13 -10.52 19.91
CA ILE A 440 -8.02 -10.79 18.48
C ILE A 440 -8.03 -12.31 18.28
N LYS A 441 -9.17 -12.84 17.84
CA LYS A 441 -9.38 -14.29 17.69
C LYS A 441 -9.48 -14.77 16.25
N GLU A 442 -9.55 -13.85 15.29
CA GLU A 442 -9.73 -14.14 13.87
C GLU A 442 -9.24 -12.98 13.00
N GLY A 443 -9.23 -13.19 11.68
CA GLY A 443 -8.85 -12.18 10.69
C GLY A 443 -7.34 -12.06 10.46
N ALA A 444 -6.95 -11.09 9.63
CA ALA A 444 -5.58 -10.93 9.13
C ALA A 444 -4.53 -10.63 10.23
N LEU A 445 -4.95 -10.17 11.41
CA LEU A 445 -4.06 -9.87 12.54
C LEU A 445 -3.96 -11.01 13.57
N TYR A 446 -4.73 -12.08 13.41
CA TYR A 446 -4.79 -13.14 14.42
C TYR A 446 -3.42 -13.80 14.66
N GLU A 447 -2.73 -14.22 13.60
CA GLU A 447 -1.42 -14.85 13.74
C GLU A 447 -0.39 -13.90 14.38
N GLU A 448 -0.37 -12.63 13.96
CA GLU A 448 0.47 -11.60 14.56
C GLU A 448 0.18 -11.43 16.06
N ALA A 449 -1.11 -11.39 16.43
CA ALA A 449 -1.53 -11.27 17.81
C ALA A 449 -1.03 -12.45 18.67
N VAL A 450 -1.16 -13.69 18.18
CA VAL A 450 -0.69 -14.88 18.90
C VAL A 450 0.84 -14.88 19.08
N TYR A 451 1.61 -14.40 18.08
CA TYR A 451 3.05 -14.20 18.26
C TYR A 451 3.35 -13.12 19.30
N MET A 452 2.61 -12.01 19.33
CA MET A 452 2.79 -10.99 20.36
C MET A 452 2.37 -11.48 21.76
N GLU A 453 1.34 -12.32 21.87
CA GLU A 453 0.97 -13.01 23.11
C GLU A 453 2.10 -13.91 23.61
N ALA A 454 2.67 -14.73 22.71
CA ALA A 454 3.81 -15.57 23.02
C ALA A 454 5.01 -14.73 23.46
N LEU A 455 5.27 -13.60 22.80
CA LEU A 455 6.34 -12.67 23.18
C LEU A 455 6.13 -12.08 24.57
N CYS A 456 4.90 -11.66 24.91
CA CYS A 456 4.57 -11.18 26.24
C CYS A 456 4.86 -12.25 27.30
N LYS A 457 4.56 -13.52 27.02
CA LYS A 457 4.86 -14.64 27.93
C LYS A 457 6.35 -14.98 27.99
N ILE A 458 7.09 -14.86 26.89
CA ILE A 458 8.55 -15.02 26.88
C ILE A 458 9.22 -13.92 27.74
N LEU A 459 8.83 -12.65 27.52
CA LEU A 459 9.41 -11.50 28.22
C LEU A 459 9.02 -11.43 29.71
N SER A 460 7.87 -12.01 30.09
CA SER A 460 7.50 -12.23 31.50
C SER A 460 8.04 -13.54 32.09
N LEU A 461 8.95 -14.23 31.39
CA LEU A 461 9.59 -15.49 31.79
C LEU A 461 8.60 -16.65 32.03
N ASN A 462 7.39 -16.56 31.47
CA ASN A 462 6.38 -17.62 31.49
C ASN A 462 6.50 -18.52 30.25
N MET A 463 7.58 -19.28 30.21
CA MET A 463 7.95 -20.09 29.04
C MET A 463 6.93 -21.19 28.73
N ARG A 464 6.28 -21.77 29.74
CA ARG A 464 5.26 -22.81 29.55
C ARG A 464 4.08 -22.30 28.73
N ASN A 465 3.55 -21.12 29.07
CA ASN A 465 2.42 -20.54 28.34
C ASN A 465 2.85 -20.05 26.96
N ALA A 466 4.06 -19.51 26.82
CA ALA A 466 4.62 -19.16 25.51
C ALA A 466 4.65 -20.38 24.56
N VAL A 467 5.11 -21.54 25.05
CA VAL A 467 5.13 -22.78 24.26
C VAL A 467 3.73 -23.24 23.86
N GLN A 468 2.73 -23.08 24.72
CA GLN A 468 1.34 -23.42 24.39
C GLN A 468 0.83 -22.54 23.24
N LEU A 469 1.08 -21.24 23.28
CA LEU A 469 0.68 -20.29 22.24
C LEU A 469 1.40 -20.59 20.90
N LEU A 470 2.72 -20.80 20.94
CA LEU A 470 3.48 -21.17 19.74
C LEU A 470 3.05 -22.52 19.14
N ASN A 471 2.42 -23.40 19.92
CA ASN A 471 1.89 -24.67 19.41
C ASN A 471 0.53 -24.52 18.70
N ILE A 472 -0.18 -23.40 18.88
CA ILE A 472 -1.42 -23.11 18.14
C ILE A 472 -1.07 -22.83 16.66
N LEU A 473 0.07 -22.19 16.43
CA LEU A 473 0.54 -21.74 15.12
C LEU A 473 1.26 -22.86 14.32
N ARG A 474 0.74 -24.10 14.27
CA ARG A 474 1.42 -25.22 13.58
C ARG A 474 1.03 -25.32 12.09
N ASN A 475 1.53 -24.40 11.25
CA ASN A 475 1.33 -24.43 9.79
C ASN A 475 2.68 -24.36 9.04
N PRO A 476 2.91 -25.14 7.97
CA PRO A 476 4.08 -25.01 7.09
C PRO A 476 4.56 -23.58 6.80
N GLU A 477 3.64 -22.65 6.57
CA GLU A 477 3.94 -21.27 6.19
C GLU A 477 4.66 -20.46 7.29
N ASN A 478 4.42 -20.78 8.56
CA ASN A 478 4.94 -20.01 9.69
C ASN A 478 6.07 -20.68 10.46
N ASN A 479 6.53 -21.83 9.97
CA ASN A 479 7.57 -22.64 10.62
C ASN A 479 8.83 -21.83 10.93
N HIS A 480 9.31 -21.01 9.99
CA HIS A 480 10.51 -20.18 10.20
C HIS A 480 10.34 -19.24 11.41
N ARG A 481 9.22 -18.51 11.48
CA ARG A 481 8.95 -17.56 12.55
C ARG A 481 8.75 -18.25 13.90
N ARG A 482 8.01 -19.35 13.90
CA ARG A 482 7.84 -20.19 15.08
C ARG A 482 9.18 -20.67 15.62
N MET A 483 10.09 -21.12 14.76
CA MET A 483 11.45 -21.54 15.15
C MET A 483 12.25 -20.41 15.79
N ILE A 484 12.18 -19.19 15.26
CA ILE A 484 12.86 -18.02 15.84
C ILE A 484 12.31 -17.69 17.23
N TYR A 485 10.99 -17.76 17.45
CA TYR A 485 10.40 -17.53 18.77
C TYR A 485 10.76 -18.62 19.79
N TYR A 486 10.81 -19.88 19.37
CA TYR A 486 11.37 -20.96 20.22
C TYR A 486 12.84 -20.68 20.55
N GLY A 487 13.62 -20.25 19.55
CA GLY A 487 15.02 -19.89 19.73
C GLY A 487 15.21 -18.79 20.76
N LEU A 488 14.41 -17.70 20.68
CA LEU A 488 14.43 -16.63 21.68
C LEU A 488 14.13 -17.19 23.08
N LYS A 489 13.08 -17.99 23.19
CA LYS A 489 12.67 -18.61 24.46
C LYS A 489 13.79 -19.49 25.04
N ASP A 490 14.44 -20.33 24.23
CA ASP A 490 15.52 -21.22 24.68
C ASP A 490 16.78 -20.44 25.08
N ILE A 491 17.14 -19.39 24.33
CA ILE A 491 18.23 -18.46 24.67
C ILE A 491 17.99 -17.83 26.05
N LEU A 492 16.77 -17.35 26.32
CA LEU A 492 16.45 -16.73 27.60
C LEU A 492 16.35 -17.74 28.76
N GLU A 493 16.13 -19.02 28.48
CA GLU A 493 16.27 -20.12 29.45
C GLU A 493 17.74 -20.53 29.68
N GLY A 494 18.71 -19.94 28.96
CA GLY A 494 20.12 -20.27 29.08
C GLY A 494 20.50 -21.61 28.44
N LYS A 495 19.69 -22.11 27.49
CA LYS A 495 19.96 -23.37 26.81
C LYS A 495 20.99 -23.18 25.70
N MET A 496 21.79 -24.23 25.48
CA MET A 496 22.71 -24.28 24.36
C MET A 496 21.91 -24.41 23.06
N MET A 497 22.15 -23.51 22.13
CA MET A 497 21.48 -23.48 20.84
C MET A 497 22.33 -24.12 19.76
N MET A 498 21.71 -24.98 18.96
CA MET A 498 22.28 -25.43 17.69
C MET A 498 21.86 -24.47 16.57
N PRO A 499 22.71 -24.21 15.57
CA PRO A 499 22.30 -23.48 14.37
C PRO A 499 21.05 -24.09 13.75
N ILE A 500 20.09 -23.24 13.39
CA ILE A 500 18.89 -23.62 12.64
C ILE A 500 19.26 -23.92 11.19
N SER A 501 20.17 -23.14 10.60
CA SER A 501 20.74 -23.41 9.28
C SER A 501 22.19 -22.93 9.22
N ASP A 502 23.04 -23.77 8.62
CA ASP A 502 24.44 -23.52 8.30
C ASP A 502 24.64 -23.12 6.83
N LYS A 503 23.56 -22.93 6.07
CA LYS A 503 23.63 -22.53 4.67
C LYS A 503 23.08 -21.12 4.48
N ARG A 504 23.88 -20.27 3.86
CA ARG A 504 23.49 -18.89 3.50
C ARG A 504 22.12 -18.79 2.82
N LYS A 505 21.85 -19.66 1.83
CA LYS A 505 20.61 -19.61 1.05
C LYS A 505 19.37 -19.95 1.87
N GLU A 506 19.47 -20.91 2.79
CA GLU A 506 18.39 -21.29 3.69
C GLU A 506 18.18 -20.22 4.78
N SER A 507 19.28 -19.61 5.23
CA SER A 507 19.29 -18.53 6.24
C SER A 507 18.56 -17.25 5.80
N GLU A 508 18.44 -17.00 4.49
CA GLU A 508 17.71 -15.85 3.93
C GLU A 508 16.25 -15.79 4.45
N GLY A 509 15.59 -16.95 4.57
CA GLY A 509 14.20 -17.05 5.05
C GLY A 509 14.01 -16.70 6.52
N PHE A 510 15.09 -16.71 7.32
CA PHE A 510 15.07 -16.40 8.75
C PHE A 510 15.56 -14.99 9.06
N LEU A 511 16.44 -14.44 8.22
CA LEU A 511 17.14 -13.19 8.48
C LEU A 511 16.19 -12.03 8.77
N ASN A 512 15.22 -11.79 7.90
CA ASN A 512 14.26 -10.70 8.08
C ASN A 512 13.40 -10.92 9.33
N ILE A 513 12.99 -12.16 9.61
CA ILE A 513 12.19 -12.51 10.79
C ILE A 513 12.95 -12.22 12.09
N ILE A 514 14.24 -12.56 12.14
CA ILE A 514 15.08 -12.25 13.30
C ILE A 514 15.17 -10.73 13.49
N PHE A 515 15.40 -9.97 12.42
CA PHE A 515 15.51 -8.52 12.52
C PHE A 515 14.18 -7.83 12.87
N ASP A 516 13.04 -8.32 12.39
CA ASP A 516 11.72 -7.84 12.80
C ASP A 516 11.50 -8.06 14.30
N LEU A 517 11.88 -9.24 14.81
CA LEU A 517 11.80 -9.53 16.24
C LEU A 517 12.79 -8.68 17.06
N LEU A 518 14.03 -8.51 16.61
CA LEU A 518 15.02 -7.66 17.28
C LEU A 518 14.57 -6.19 17.30
N ASP A 519 13.91 -5.70 16.24
CA ASP A 519 13.31 -4.36 16.22
C ASP A 519 12.23 -4.22 17.29
N ILE A 520 11.40 -5.24 17.53
CA ILE A 520 10.44 -5.22 18.64
C ILE A 520 11.18 -5.26 19.99
N LEU A 521 12.14 -6.17 20.15
CA LEU A 521 12.83 -6.39 21.42
C LEU A 521 13.65 -5.20 21.89
N ILE A 522 14.31 -4.46 20.98
CA ILE A 522 15.09 -3.26 21.37
C ILE A 522 14.20 -2.16 21.96
N LYS A 523 12.89 -2.18 21.71
CA LYS A 523 11.89 -1.29 22.31
C LYS A 523 11.23 -1.92 23.54
N ALA A 524 10.90 -3.20 23.46
CA ALA A 524 10.03 -3.88 24.43
C ALA A 524 10.79 -4.53 25.60
N ALA A 525 12.05 -4.89 25.45
CA ALA A 525 12.79 -5.66 26.44
C ALA A 525 13.70 -4.79 27.32
N ASP A 526 14.15 -5.36 28.44
CA ASP A 526 15.27 -4.80 29.18
C ASP A 526 16.59 -4.97 28.42
N PRO A 527 17.57 -4.06 28.59
CA PRO A 527 18.82 -4.10 27.83
C PRO A 527 19.54 -5.46 27.88
N GLU A 528 19.54 -6.12 29.03
CA GLU A 528 20.15 -7.46 29.20
C GLU A 528 19.42 -8.53 28.37
N ILE A 529 18.09 -8.50 28.33
CA ILE A 529 17.28 -9.43 27.53
C ILE A 529 17.53 -9.19 26.04
N PHE A 530 17.61 -7.92 25.62
CA PHE A 530 17.94 -7.58 24.24
C PHE A 530 19.37 -8.02 23.86
N GLU A 531 20.34 -7.81 24.73
CA GLU A 531 21.72 -8.27 24.47
C GLU A 531 21.78 -9.79 24.34
N LYS A 532 21.08 -10.54 25.20
CA LYS A 532 20.95 -11.99 25.07
C LYS A 532 20.26 -12.40 23.77
N SER A 533 19.22 -11.69 23.34
CA SER A 533 18.48 -12.03 22.12
C SER A 533 19.31 -11.86 20.84
N LEU A 534 20.41 -11.10 20.86
CA LEU A 534 21.35 -11.05 19.73
C LEU A 534 21.96 -12.42 19.40
N GLN A 535 21.94 -13.39 20.34
CA GLN A 535 22.33 -14.77 20.05
C GLN A 535 21.43 -15.45 19.00
N LEU A 536 20.24 -14.93 18.72
CA LEU A 536 19.42 -15.36 17.58
C LEU A 536 20.18 -15.26 16.26
N LEU A 537 21.08 -14.29 16.13
CA LEU A 537 21.91 -14.10 14.94
C LEU A 537 22.90 -15.25 14.72
N ASN A 538 23.27 -15.98 15.79
CA ASN A 538 24.14 -17.15 15.71
C ASN A 538 23.38 -18.42 15.29
N LEU A 539 22.05 -18.37 15.18
CA LEU A 539 21.25 -19.51 14.72
C LEU A 539 21.31 -19.68 13.20
N ILE A 540 21.85 -18.70 12.47
CA ILE A 540 21.89 -18.69 11.02
C ILE A 540 23.29 -18.29 10.53
N GLU A 541 23.65 -18.74 9.33
CA GLU A 541 24.88 -18.31 8.66
C GLU A 541 24.55 -17.31 7.55
N HIS A 542 24.80 -16.02 7.79
CA HIS A 542 24.56 -14.98 6.77
C HIS A 542 25.54 -13.80 6.90
N ASP A 543 26.13 -13.40 5.78
CA ASP A 543 27.22 -12.40 5.70
C ASP A 543 26.76 -10.94 5.91
N GLU A 544 25.46 -10.66 5.77
CA GLU A 544 24.89 -9.32 6.01
C GLU A 544 24.36 -9.07 7.44
N VAL A 545 24.54 -10.04 8.35
CA VAL A 545 23.99 -9.92 9.72
C VAL A 545 24.49 -8.67 10.44
N LEU A 546 25.80 -8.37 10.36
CA LEU A 546 26.36 -7.19 11.02
C LEU A 546 25.92 -5.89 10.34
N LEU A 547 25.77 -5.90 9.01
CA LEU A 547 25.26 -4.74 8.27
C LEU A 547 23.83 -4.41 8.72
N LYS A 548 22.94 -5.41 8.77
CA LYS A 548 21.55 -5.20 9.23
C LYS A 548 21.48 -4.82 10.71
N LEU A 549 22.35 -5.37 11.56
CA LEU A 549 22.45 -4.98 12.97
C LEU A 549 22.90 -3.52 13.14
N ALA A 550 23.88 -3.07 12.34
CA ALA A 550 24.31 -1.68 12.34
C ALA A 550 23.16 -0.73 11.93
N LYS A 551 22.40 -1.08 10.90
CA LYS A 551 21.20 -0.32 10.47
C LYS A 551 20.12 -0.31 11.55
N LEU A 552 19.88 -1.43 12.24
CA LEU A 552 18.95 -1.51 13.36
C LEU A 552 19.36 -0.55 14.49
N TYR A 553 20.64 -0.56 14.90
CA TYR A 553 21.14 0.37 15.90
C TYR A 553 21.00 1.83 15.47
N TYR A 554 21.30 2.13 14.20
CA TYR A 554 21.16 3.47 13.65
C TYR A 554 19.70 3.94 13.72
N LYS A 555 18.74 3.11 13.27
CA LYS A 555 17.29 3.38 13.35
C LYS A 555 16.83 3.71 14.76
N HIS A 556 17.45 3.11 15.77
CA HIS A 556 17.15 3.33 17.18
C HIS A 556 18.00 4.41 17.87
N ARG A 557 18.77 5.19 17.09
CA ARG A 557 19.65 6.29 17.56
C ARG A 557 20.82 5.82 18.44
N PHE A 558 21.18 4.53 18.39
CA PHE A 558 22.38 4.00 19.04
C PHE A 558 23.62 4.19 18.14
N TYR A 559 23.95 5.45 17.82
CA TYR A 559 24.94 5.79 16.77
C TYR A 559 26.32 5.19 17.01
N LYS A 560 26.78 5.12 18.26
CA LYS A 560 28.06 4.50 18.61
C LYS A 560 28.09 3.01 18.27
N MET A 561 27.06 2.27 18.65
CA MET A 561 26.95 0.84 18.35
C MET A 561 26.77 0.62 16.84
N ALA A 562 25.96 1.45 16.18
CA ALA A 562 25.79 1.41 14.74
C ALA A 562 27.12 1.56 14.00
N TYR A 563 27.92 2.58 14.34
CA TYR A 563 29.24 2.81 13.74
C TYR A 563 30.21 1.63 13.97
N GLN A 564 30.20 1.06 15.17
CA GLN A 564 31.00 -0.11 15.51
C GLN A 564 30.61 -1.33 14.67
N GLU A 565 29.31 -1.61 14.52
CA GLU A 565 28.84 -2.74 13.74
C GLU A 565 29.02 -2.56 12.22
N PHE A 566 28.88 -1.34 11.68
CA PHE A 566 29.27 -1.06 10.29
C PHE A 566 30.75 -1.37 10.07
N THR A 567 31.61 -0.94 11.00
CA THR A 567 33.05 -1.21 10.94
C THR A 567 33.34 -2.73 11.00
N ARG A 568 32.63 -3.47 11.85
CA ARG A 568 32.78 -4.93 11.94
C ARG A 568 32.28 -5.64 10.69
N SER A 569 31.15 -5.20 10.12
CA SER A 569 30.61 -5.73 8.85
C SER A 569 31.63 -5.64 7.72
N ILE A 570 32.27 -4.47 7.57
CA ILE A 570 33.33 -4.26 6.58
C ILE A 570 34.53 -5.18 6.87
N LYS A 571 35.03 -5.18 8.11
CA LYS A 571 36.24 -5.94 8.47
C LYS A 571 36.10 -7.45 8.36
N LEU A 572 34.94 -7.99 8.72
CA LEU A 572 34.73 -9.44 8.83
C LEU A 572 34.12 -10.04 7.56
N PHE A 573 33.27 -9.29 6.85
CA PHE A 573 32.49 -9.82 5.72
C PHE A 573 32.68 -9.05 4.41
N ASP A 574 33.44 -7.94 4.42
CA ASP A 574 33.57 -7.03 3.27
C ASP A 574 32.19 -6.56 2.75
N LYS A 575 31.26 -6.30 3.70
CA LYS A 575 29.89 -5.88 3.40
C LYS A 575 29.60 -4.48 3.88
N ILE A 576 29.23 -3.62 2.95
CA ILE A 576 28.61 -2.32 3.18
C ILE A 576 27.86 -1.92 1.90
N ASP A 577 26.71 -1.26 2.05
CA ASP A 577 25.98 -0.66 0.94
C ASP A 577 26.01 0.88 1.03
N LEU A 578 25.57 1.57 -0.04
CA LEU A 578 25.58 3.03 -0.10
C LEU A 578 24.76 3.66 1.04
N GLU A 579 23.61 3.07 1.36
CA GLU A 579 22.78 3.48 2.48
C GLU A 579 23.55 3.37 3.81
N GLY A 580 24.18 2.22 4.05
CA GLY A 580 24.98 1.94 5.24
C GLY A 580 26.18 2.86 5.37
N LEU A 581 26.88 3.19 4.27
CA LEU A 581 27.94 4.20 4.27
C LEU A 581 27.42 5.58 4.68
N GLY A 582 26.26 5.98 4.14
CA GLY A 582 25.60 7.24 4.50
C GLY A 582 25.22 7.28 5.98
N MET A 583 24.62 6.20 6.49
CA MET A 583 24.29 6.05 7.92
C MET A 583 25.53 6.04 8.79
N MET A 584 26.60 5.36 8.39
CA MET A 584 27.88 5.30 9.12
C MET A 584 28.51 6.69 9.23
N LYS A 585 28.52 7.48 8.14
CA LYS A 585 28.98 8.86 8.15
C LYS A 585 28.15 9.72 9.12
N LYS A 586 26.82 9.69 9.01
CA LYS A 586 25.92 10.44 9.90
C LYS A 586 26.07 10.03 11.37
N ALA A 587 26.25 8.73 11.64
CA ALA A 587 26.49 8.23 12.98
C ALA A 587 27.78 8.82 13.57
N LEU A 588 28.86 8.89 12.77
CA LEU A 588 30.12 9.51 13.17
C LEU A 588 29.96 11.01 13.45
N GLU A 589 29.24 11.75 12.61
CA GLU A 589 28.93 13.16 12.83
C GLU A 589 28.16 13.38 14.13
N LYS A 590 27.13 12.57 14.40
CA LYS A 590 26.35 12.65 15.65
C LYS A 590 27.17 12.29 16.89
N MET A 591 28.11 11.35 16.79
CA MET A 591 29.05 11.03 17.87
C MET A 591 30.01 12.18 18.17
N ASN A 592 30.49 12.87 17.12
CA ASN A 592 31.40 14.01 17.26
C ASN A 592 30.68 15.25 17.81
N ASN A 593 29.42 15.49 17.42
CA ASN A 593 28.66 16.63 17.95
C ASN A 593 28.24 16.42 19.41
N ALA A 594 27.92 15.18 19.81
CA ALA A 594 27.62 14.86 21.22
C ALA A 594 28.82 15.04 22.16
N SER A 595 30.05 15.16 21.64
CA SER A 595 31.24 15.48 22.43
C SER A 595 31.54 16.98 22.51
N VAL A 596 30.77 17.83 21.81
CA VAL A 596 30.92 19.30 21.81
C VAL A 596 29.91 20.00 22.75
N GLU A 597 28.85 19.32 23.20
CA GLU A 597 27.88 19.86 24.19
C GLU A 597 28.33 19.72 25.66
N VAL A 598 29.65 19.72 25.91
CA VAL A 598 30.21 19.91 27.26
C VAL A 598 31.14 21.12 27.21
N PHE A 599 30.57 22.32 27.36
CA PHE A 599 31.25 23.51 27.90
C PHE A 599 30.26 24.43 28.59
#